data_AF-A0A7J6T676-F1
#
_entry.id   AF-A0A7J6T676-F1
#
_cell.length_a   1.000
_cell.length_b   1.000
_cell.length_c   1.000
_cell.angle_alpha   90.00
_cell.angle_beta   90.00
_cell.angle_gamma   90.00
#
_symmetry.space_group_name_H-M   'P 1'
#
loop_
_entity.id
_entity.type
_entity.pdbx_description
1 polymer ?
#
loop_
_entity_poly.entity_id
_entity_poly.type
_entity_poly.pdbx_seq_one_letter_code
_entity_poly.pdbx_strand_id
1 'polypeptide(L)'
;MLLSRRNRKSTLTSKSRAEGKYRTPKKPSYGGSDWSPPPATATTSVETGSTVWVPVDTEEAWQVGEVIGVDENNAMLVRLASHIEERVEVVVPRDCQVYPVSRAFGREDVDDLTSLKHLHEPALLQVLQNRFNRDQLYTMCGPILLAVNPFKYIKGLYEKSTVDRFLLDPDNFIHTPHVFSTALQAYKGMCGESSVRQGVSQSILISGESGAGKTETTKLVMQFLSACGRASKGDINRQVLESNPLLEAFGNACTLRNDNSSRFGKFIQLQFDGEKDHLRLKGARIETYLLEKIRVTNQIQGERNFHIFYQICAAAAVSRRTVDGCLYSYPQIINAEGVKGMEIELKGLADHSCFSYLTRDTAVHKLSHGLDLEGFERNKAHCDPPVVL
;
A
#
# COMPACT_ATOMS: atom_id res chain seq x y z
N MET A 1 26.10 23.71 -49.49
CA MET A 1 26.50 25.13 -49.46
C MET A 1 26.23 25.63 -48.03
N LEU A 2 27.24 25.69 -47.16
CA LEU A 2 28.13 26.85 -46.91
C LEU A 2 27.30 28.08 -46.50
N LEU A 3 27.49 28.82 -45.40
CA LEU A 3 28.47 29.00 -44.32
C LEU A 3 27.70 29.79 -43.23
N SER A 4 27.99 29.74 -41.94
CA SER A 4 29.02 30.62 -41.37
C SER A 4 29.16 30.39 -39.85
N ARG A 5 30.37 29.98 -39.47
CA ARG A 5 30.93 30.04 -38.12
C ARG A 5 31.22 31.49 -37.73
N ARG A 6 31.05 31.84 -36.45
CA ARG A 6 31.90 32.85 -35.79
C ARG A 6 32.30 32.39 -34.39
N ASN A 7 33.59 32.06 -34.27
CA ASN A 7 34.35 31.96 -33.03
C ASN A 7 34.47 33.33 -32.36
N ARG A 8 34.37 33.39 -31.03
CA ARG A 8 35.20 34.28 -30.20
C ARG A 8 35.68 33.52 -28.95
N LYS A 9 36.99 33.60 -28.73
CA LYS A 9 37.73 33.05 -27.58
C LYS A 9 37.63 33.96 -26.36
N SER A 10 37.80 33.32 -25.21
CA SER A 10 38.45 33.73 -23.95
C SER A 10 37.87 34.89 -23.13
N THR A 11 37.50 34.58 -21.88
CA THR A 11 38.28 34.99 -20.68
C THR A 11 37.82 34.18 -19.45
N LEU A 12 38.79 33.59 -18.74
CA LEU A 12 38.63 33.13 -17.37
C LEU A 12 38.36 34.32 -16.45
N THR A 13 37.45 34.18 -15.48
CA THR A 13 37.59 34.79 -14.13
C THR A 13 36.58 34.21 -13.14
N SER A 14 37.13 33.85 -11.97
CA SER A 14 36.57 33.86 -10.62
C SER A 14 35.36 32.99 -10.25
N LYS A 15 35.68 31.96 -9.45
CA LYS A 15 34.92 31.38 -8.33
C LYS A 15 33.77 32.26 -7.82
N SER A 16 32.53 31.76 -7.87
CA SER A 16 31.44 32.20 -7.00
C SER A 16 31.06 31.06 -6.07
N ARG A 17 31.32 31.26 -4.77
CA ARG A 17 30.87 30.44 -3.65
C ARG A 17 29.33 30.52 -3.63
N ALA A 18 28.64 29.45 -3.99
CA ALA A 18 27.19 29.40 -3.91
C ALA A 18 26.80 29.15 -2.44
N GLU A 19 26.45 30.21 -1.73
CA GLU A 19 25.78 30.13 -0.44
C GLU A 19 24.35 29.61 -0.68
N GLY A 20 24.16 28.30 -0.53
CA GLY A 20 22.84 27.68 -0.45
C GLY A 20 22.14 28.16 0.82
N LYS A 21 21.21 29.10 0.68
CA LYS A 21 20.36 29.56 1.78
C LYS A 21 19.39 28.44 2.16
N TYR A 22 19.63 27.82 3.31
CA TYR A 22 18.67 26.94 3.98
C TYR A 22 17.36 27.70 4.23
N ARG A 23 16.29 27.31 3.53
CA ARG A 23 14.93 27.64 3.95
C ARG A 23 14.46 26.52 4.87
N THR A 24 14.00 26.89 6.06
CA THR A 24 13.31 25.97 6.95
C THR A 24 12.07 25.38 6.24
N PRO A 25 11.86 24.05 6.27
CA PRO A 25 10.66 23.44 5.72
C PRO A 25 9.44 24.00 6.46
N LYS A 26 8.46 24.55 5.73
CA LYS A 26 7.17 24.89 6.32
C LYS A 26 6.45 23.58 6.68
N LYS A 27 6.09 23.42 7.95
CA LYS A 27 5.23 22.33 8.40
C LYS A 27 3.94 22.30 7.56
N PRO A 28 3.52 21.15 7.01
CA PRO A 28 2.18 21.02 6.44
C PRO A 28 1.14 21.18 7.55
N SER A 29 0.17 22.08 7.36
CA SER A 29 -0.94 22.28 8.29
C SER A 29 -1.97 21.16 8.11
N TYR A 30 -1.88 20.11 8.93
CA TYR A 30 -2.96 19.16 9.09
C TYR A 30 -3.89 19.66 10.19
N GLY A 31 -5.14 19.96 9.82
CA GLY A 31 -6.19 20.27 10.78
C GLY A 31 -6.68 19.01 11.48
N GLY A 32 -6.69 19.03 12.81
CA GLY A 32 -7.40 18.06 13.65
C GLY A 32 -6.52 17.15 14.50
N SER A 33 -6.67 17.30 15.82
CA SER A 33 -6.00 16.62 16.96
C SER A 33 -4.58 17.09 17.29
N ASP A 34 -4.45 17.71 18.47
CA ASP A 34 -3.22 18.12 19.14
C ASP A 34 -2.38 16.88 19.52
N TRP A 35 -1.74 16.29 18.52
CA TRP A 35 -0.59 15.41 18.77
C TRP A 35 0.68 16.26 18.65
N SER A 36 1.16 16.76 19.79
CA SER A 36 2.51 17.31 19.88
C SER A 36 3.48 16.14 20.00
N PRO A 37 4.46 15.96 19.09
CA PRO A 37 5.52 14.99 19.32
C PRO A 37 6.20 15.33 20.65
N PRO A 38 6.58 14.35 21.47
CA PRO A 38 7.35 14.63 22.67
C PRO A 38 8.60 15.44 22.29
N PRO A 39 9.01 16.44 23.09
CA PRO A 39 10.28 17.11 22.85
C PRO A 39 11.35 16.04 22.76
N ALA A 40 12.12 16.03 21.67
CA ALA A 40 13.21 15.10 21.45
C ALA A 40 14.32 15.40 22.48
N THR A 41 14.14 14.92 23.71
CA THR A 41 15.18 14.92 24.73
C THR A 41 16.14 13.78 24.46
N ALA A 42 17.04 14.01 23.52
CA ALA A 42 18.34 13.34 23.42
C ALA A 42 19.22 14.13 22.45
N THR A 43 19.67 15.33 22.86
CA THR A 43 20.85 15.94 22.24
C THR A 43 22.05 15.12 22.70
N THR A 44 22.27 13.98 22.04
CA THR A 44 23.52 13.24 22.18
C THR A 44 24.61 14.23 21.78
N SER A 45 25.61 14.47 22.64
CA SER A 45 26.72 15.37 22.30
C SER A 45 27.45 14.80 21.09
N VAL A 46 27.19 15.37 19.91
CA VAL A 46 27.81 14.94 18.65
C VAL A 46 29.20 15.55 18.59
N GLU A 47 30.22 14.69 18.62
CA GLU A 47 31.63 15.10 18.57
C GLU A 47 32.16 15.09 17.13
N THR A 48 33.19 15.88 16.86
CA THR A 48 33.96 15.80 15.61
C THR A 48 34.45 14.37 15.36
N GLY A 49 34.26 13.88 14.14
CA GLY A 49 34.50 12.49 13.73
C GLY A 49 33.26 11.58 13.84
N SER A 50 32.17 12.06 14.44
CA SER A 50 30.91 11.29 14.49
C SER A 50 30.25 11.21 13.13
N THR A 51 29.72 10.03 12.79
CA THR A 51 28.87 9.84 11.60
C THR A 51 27.41 10.07 11.97
N VAL A 52 26.74 10.94 11.22
CA VAL A 52 25.36 11.37 11.48
C VAL A 52 24.51 11.37 10.22
N TRP A 53 23.22 11.15 10.41
CA TRP A 53 22.19 11.43 9.43
C TRP A 53 21.83 12.90 9.49
N VAL A 54 21.83 13.54 8.33
CA VAL A 54 21.43 14.94 8.16
C VAL A 54 20.23 15.02 7.21
N PRO A 55 19.25 15.90 7.49
CA PRO A 55 18.13 16.11 6.59
C PRO A 55 18.61 16.85 5.35
N VAL A 56 18.16 16.41 4.17
CA VAL A 56 18.48 17.03 2.88
C VAL A 56 17.21 17.35 2.13
N ASP A 57 17.18 18.49 1.44
CA ASP A 57 16.03 18.94 0.64
C ASP A 57 16.04 18.28 -0.75
N THR A 58 16.10 16.95 -0.74
CA THR A 58 16.13 16.08 -1.93
C THR A 58 15.15 14.94 -1.75
N GLU A 59 14.86 14.20 -2.82
CA GLU A 59 13.98 13.03 -2.75
C GLU A 59 14.43 11.95 -1.75
N GLU A 60 15.73 11.88 -1.44
CA GLU A 60 16.29 10.93 -0.46
C GLU A 60 15.93 11.26 1.00
N ALA A 61 15.49 12.48 1.29
CA ALA A 61 15.16 13.06 2.61
C ALA A 61 16.31 13.09 3.66
N TRP A 62 17.16 12.05 3.71
CA TRP A 62 18.24 11.87 4.68
C TRP A 62 19.53 11.45 4.00
N GLN A 63 20.65 12.04 4.39
CA GLN A 63 21.98 11.66 3.89
C GLN A 63 22.95 11.44 5.05
N VAL A 64 23.88 10.51 4.88
CA VAL A 64 24.95 10.27 5.86
C VAL A 64 26.08 11.28 5.65
N GLY A 65 26.62 11.80 6.75
CA GLY A 65 27.82 12.61 6.75
C GLY A 65 28.67 12.44 7.99
N GLU A 66 29.91 12.89 7.91
CA GLU A 66 30.87 12.95 9.01
C GLU A 66 30.93 14.38 9.56
N VAL A 67 30.80 14.54 10.87
CA VAL A 67 30.99 15.84 11.52
C VAL A 67 32.48 16.18 11.51
N ILE A 68 32.86 17.22 10.79
CA ILE A 68 34.26 17.65 10.66
C ILE A 68 34.59 18.85 11.55
N GLY A 69 33.60 19.50 12.14
CA GLY A 69 33.79 20.55 13.13
C GLY A 69 32.47 20.99 13.76
N VAL A 70 32.57 21.61 14.93
CA VAL A 70 31.46 22.23 15.64
C VAL A 70 31.90 23.64 16.00
N ASP A 71 31.09 24.64 15.68
CA ASP A 71 31.39 26.05 15.98
C ASP A 71 31.00 26.44 17.42
N GLU A 72 31.29 27.68 17.82
CA GLU A 72 30.98 28.23 19.14
C GLU A 72 29.47 28.29 19.44
N ASN A 73 28.62 28.27 18.40
CA ASN A 73 27.16 28.27 18.51
C ASN A 73 26.56 26.84 18.48
N ASN A 74 27.40 25.80 18.50
CA ASN A 74 27.04 24.40 18.30
C ASN A 74 26.43 24.08 16.92
N ALA A 75 26.69 24.88 15.89
CA ALA A 75 26.42 24.48 14.52
C ALA A 75 27.49 23.48 14.06
N MET A 76 27.06 22.42 13.38
CA MET A 76 27.94 21.35 12.92
C MET A 76 28.33 21.60 11.46
N LEU A 77 29.61 21.54 11.16
CA LEU A 77 30.09 21.38 9.79
C LEU A 77 30.16 19.89 9.48
N VAL A 78 29.34 19.43 8.53
CA VAL A 78 29.21 18.01 8.17
C VAL A 78 29.68 17.81 6.73
N ARG A 79 30.57 16.85 6.52
CA ARG A 79 30.96 16.40 5.19
C ARG A 79 30.05 15.25 4.78
N LEU A 80 29.25 15.45 3.74
CA LEU A 80 28.34 14.43 3.22
C LEU A 80 29.11 13.31 2.52
N ALA A 81 28.63 12.08 2.70
CA ALA A 81 29.05 10.96 1.87
C ALA A 81 28.35 11.09 0.50
N SER A 82 29.09 11.50 -0.53
CA SER A 82 28.58 11.61 -1.92
C SER A 82 29.18 10.49 -2.80
N HIS A 83 28.40 10.02 -3.78
CA HIS A 83 28.86 9.11 -4.83
C HIS A 83 29.69 9.81 -5.93
N ILE A 84 29.82 11.14 -5.85
CA ILE A 84 30.53 11.99 -6.80
C ILE A 84 31.81 12.46 -6.11
N GLU A 85 32.95 12.50 -6.80
CA GLU A 85 34.26 12.93 -6.24
C GLU A 85 34.26 14.34 -5.61
N GLU A 86 33.18 15.09 -5.77
CA GLU A 86 32.99 16.40 -5.17
C GLU A 86 32.60 16.27 -3.69
N ARG A 87 33.49 16.77 -2.81
CA ARG A 87 33.24 16.85 -1.37
C ARG A 87 32.20 17.92 -1.09
N VAL A 88 31.00 17.50 -0.71
CA VAL A 88 29.94 18.42 -0.29
C VAL A 88 30.01 18.59 1.22
N GLU A 89 30.27 19.82 1.67
CA GLU A 89 30.27 20.19 3.08
C GLU A 89 29.05 21.08 3.35
N VAL A 90 28.29 20.71 4.37
CA VAL A 90 27.06 21.40 4.77
C VAL A 90 27.18 21.91 6.20
N VAL A 91 26.67 23.11 6.44
CA VAL A 91 26.53 23.65 7.79
C VAL A 91 25.15 23.29 8.29
N VAL A 92 25.09 22.49 9.35
CA VAL A 92 23.85 22.06 10.00
C VAL A 92 23.67 22.91 11.26
N PRO A 93 22.68 23.82 11.28
CA PRO A 93 22.35 24.61 12.47
C PRO A 93 22.07 23.72 13.69
N ARG A 94 22.35 24.23 14.89
CA ARG A 94 22.10 23.54 16.16
C ARG A 94 20.66 23.01 16.30
N ASP A 95 19.69 23.75 15.75
CA ASP A 95 18.26 23.44 15.88
C ASP A 95 17.77 22.39 14.86
N CYS A 96 18.64 21.94 13.95
CA CYS A 96 18.31 20.87 13.01
C CYS A 96 18.39 19.50 13.68
N GLN A 97 17.41 18.64 13.39
CA GLN A 97 17.43 17.26 13.85
C GLN A 97 18.48 16.47 13.09
N VAL A 98 19.50 16.02 13.81
CA VAL A 98 20.49 15.05 13.35
C VAL A 98 20.36 13.78 14.16
N TYR A 99 20.68 12.65 13.53
CA TYR A 99 20.60 11.34 14.19
C TYR A 99 21.94 10.60 14.11
N PRO A 100 22.35 9.88 15.17
CA PRO A 100 23.58 9.09 15.12
C PRO A 100 23.46 7.95 14.09
N VAL A 101 24.55 7.67 13.38
CA VAL A 101 24.62 6.52 12.49
C VAL A 101 25.15 5.32 13.27
N SER A 102 24.47 4.18 13.16
CA SER A 102 24.92 2.92 13.78
C SER A 102 26.27 2.48 13.20
N ARG A 103 27.13 1.86 14.03
CA ARG A 103 28.38 1.25 13.53
C ARG A 103 28.13 0.09 12.55
N ALA A 104 26.95 -0.50 12.60
CA ALA A 104 26.51 -1.55 11.67
C ALA A 104 25.84 -0.97 10.40
N PHE A 105 25.95 0.35 10.17
CA PHE A 105 25.39 1.02 9.00
C PHE A 105 25.70 0.29 7.68
N GLY A 106 24.67 0.10 6.86
CA GLY A 106 24.72 -0.67 5.61
C GLY A 106 24.71 -2.19 5.77
N ARG A 107 24.77 -2.72 7.00
CA ARG A 107 24.76 -4.17 7.30
C ARG A 107 23.64 -4.60 8.26
N GLU A 108 22.84 -3.65 8.75
CA GLU A 108 21.66 -3.95 9.56
C GLU A 108 20.58 -4.61 8.68
N ASP A 109 20.48 -5.92 8.80
CA ASP A 109 19.38 -6.73 8.30
C ASP A 109 18.66 -7.32 9.50
N VAL A 110 17.65 -6.59 9.98
CA VAL A 110 16.83 -7.00 11.11
C VAL A 110 15.42 -7.31 10.63
N ASP A 111 14.88 -8.41 11.14
CA ASP A 111 13.49 -8.79 10.90
C ASP A 111 12.50 -7.99 11.77
N ASP A 112 12.95 -7.50 12.93
CA ASP A 112 12.19 -6.62 13.83
C ASP A 112 12.96 -5.34 14.12
N LEU A 113 12.35 -4.20 13.76
CA LEU A 113 12.91 -2.86 13.94
C LEU A 113 13.14 -2.49 15.41
N THR A 114 12.47 -3.14 16.36
CA THR A 114 12.73 -2.95 17.80
C THR A 114 14.12 -3.45 18.24
N SER A 115 14.78 -4.25 17.40
CA SER A 115 16.16 -4.72 17.62
C SER A 115 17.21 -3.66 17.26
N LEU A 116 16.81 -2.54 16.65
CA LEU A 116 17.73 -1.47 16.28
C LEU A 116 18.26 -0.75 17.53
N LYS A 117 19.57 -0.48 17.55
CA LYS A 117 20.20 0.32 18.61
C LYS A 117 19.65 1.75 18.63
N HIS A 118 19.41 2.31 17.46
CA HIS A 118 18.90 3.66 17.28
C HIS A 118 17.61 3.61 16.46
N LEU A 119 16.47 3.83 17.14
CA LEU A 119 15.15 3.80 16.53
C LEU A 119 14.72 5.23 16.15
N HIS A 120 15.19 5.70 15.02
CA HIS A 120 14.83 7.00 14.44
C HIS A 120 14.54 6.88 12.94
N GLU A 121 13.87 7.88 12.38
CA GLU A 121 13.35 7.88 11.00
C GLU A 121 14.37 7.43 9.94
N PRO A 122 15.61 7.94 9.87
CA PRO A 122 16.54 7.50 8.82
C PRO A 122 17.01 6.04 8.98
N ALA A 123 17.09 5.52 10.21
CA ALA A 123 17.46 4.12 10.43
C ALA A 123 16.32 3.19 9.98
N LEU A 124 15.07 3.57 10.29
CA LEU A 124 13.88 2.85 9.82
C LEU A 124 13.83 2.82 8.29
N LEU A 125 13.98 3.99 7.65
CA LEU A 125 13.94 4.11 6.19
C LEU A 125 15.02 3.25 5.53
N GLN A 126 16.24 3.27 6.06
CA GLN A 126 17.36 2.50 5.53
C GLN A 126 17.10 0.99 5.60
N VAL A 127 16.62 0.47 6.73
CA VAL A 127 16.32 -0.97 6.89
C VAL A 127 15.22 -1.39 5.94
N LEU A 128 14.13 -0.61 5.86
CA LEU A 128 13.02 -0.89 4.95
C LEU A 128 13.47 -0.88 3.49
N GLN A 129 14.29 0.10 3.09
CA GLN A 129 14.84 0.19 1.73
C GLN A 129 15.75 -1.00 1.41
N ASN A 130 16.64 -1.39 2.32
CA ASN A 130 17.55 -2.53 2.13
C ASN A 130 16.78 -3.84 1.96
N ARG A 131 15.77 -4.07 2.79
CA ARG A 131 14.90 -5.25 2.73
C ARG A 131 14.06 -5.25 1.45
N PHE A 132 13.48 -4.10 1.10
CA PHE A 132 12.72 -3.95 -0.14
C PHE A 132 13.56 -4.27 -1.38
N ASN A 133 14.81 -3.81 -1.44
CA ASN A 133 15.75 -4.10 -2.53
C ASN A 133 16.10 -5.61 -2.65
N ARG A 134 15.83 -6.41 -1.61
CA ARG A 134 16.03 -7.86 -1.56
C ARG A 134 14.72 -8.64 -1.67
N ASP A 135 13.62 -7.99 -2.06
CA ASP A 135 12.27 -8.55 -2.13
C ASP A 135 11.72 -9.04 -0.77
N GLN A 136 12.26 -8.52 0.33
CA GLN A 136 11.77 -8.75 1.69
C GLN A 136 10.82 -7.60 2.08
N LEU A 137 9.56 -7.70 1.67
CA LEU A 137 8.59 -6.60 1.83
C LEU A 137 7.96 -6.48 3.23
N TYR A 138 8.13 -7.49 4.07
CA TYR A 138 7.59 -7.56 5.42
C TYR A 138 8.67 -7.33 6.46
N THR A 139 8.39 -6.47 7.43
CA THR A 139 9.28 -6.16 8.55
C THR A 139 8.46 -5.97 9.81
N MET A 140 8.85 -6.60 10.92
CA MET A 140 8.19 -6.42 12.21
C MET A 140 8.65 -5.10 12.85
N CYS A 141 7.76 -4.52 13.65
CA CYS A 141 8.03 -3.40 14.53
C CYS A 141 7.28 -3.68 15.84
N GLY A 142 7.84 -4.58 16.64
CA GLY A 142 7.15 -5.14 17.81
C GLY A 142 5.84 -5.83 17.38
N PRO A 143 4.66 -5.42 17.87
CA PRO A 143 3.39 -6.04 17.50
C PRO A 143 2.86 -5.62 16.11
N ILE A 144 3.50 -4.63 15.46
CA ILE A 144 3.06 -4.10 14.17
C ILE A 144 3.84 -4.79 13.05
N LEU A 145 3.14 -5.22 12.00
CA LEU A 145 3.77 -5.69 10.76
C LEU A 145 3.75 -4.56 9.72
N LEU A 146 4.92 -4.14 9.27
CA LEU A 146 5.08 -3.24 8.14
C LEU A 146 5.11 -4.05 6.85
N ALA A 147 4.35 -3.60 5.84
CA ALA A 147 4.28 -4.21 4.52
C ALA A 147 4.46 -3.14 3.45
N VAL A 148 5.48 -3.28 2.60
CA VAL A 148 5.76 -2.35 1.51
C VAL A 148 5.26 -2.94 0.19
N ASN A 149 4.42 -2.23 -0.56
CA ASN A 149 3.88 -2.76 -1.82
C ASN A 149 4.99 -2.90 -2.87
N PRO A 150 5.30 -4.12 -3.36
CA PRO A 150 6.38 -4.35 -4.31
C PRO A 150 6.02 -4.01 -5.76
N PHE A 151 4.73 -3.78 -6.07
CA PHE A 151 4.22 -3.63 -7.45
C PHE A 151 4.63 -4.75 -8.43
N LYS A 152 5.01 -5.91 -7.88
CA LYS A 152 5.37 -7.12 -8.64
C LYS A 152 4.97 -8.37 -7.86
N TYR A 153 4.84 -9.47 -8.59
CA TYR A 153 4.68 -10.79 -7.99
C TYR A 153 6.04 -11.31 -7.49
N ILE A 154 6.09 -11.80 -6.26
CA ILE A 154 7.28 -12.42 -5.67
C ILE A 154 7.00 -13.92 -5.52
N LYS A 155 7.73 -14.72 -6.30
CA LYS A 155 7.59 -16.18 -6.33
C LYS A 155 7.84 -16.80 -4.95
N GLY A 156 7.03 -17.79 -4.59
CA GLY A 156 7.16 -18.50 -3.31
C GLY A 156 6.62 -17.76 -2.08
N LEU A 157 6.26 -16.48 -2.18
CA LEU A 157 5.86 -15.70 -0.99
C LEU A 157 4.48 -16.10 -0.43
N TYR A 158 3.52 -16.32 -1.32
CA TYR A 158 2.13 -16.67 -0.94
C TYR A 158 1.68 -18.04 -1.47
N GLU A 159 2.62 -18.82 -1.99
CA GLU A 159 2.35 -20.14 -2.54
C GLU A 159 1.91 -21.13 -1.45
N LYS A 160 1.24 -22.21 -1.88
CA LYS A 160 0.74 -23.24 -0.98
C LYS A 160 1.84 -23.81 -0.07
N SER A 161 3.06 -23.99 -0.59
CA SER A 161 4.20 -24.46 0.21
C SER A 161 4.52 -23.54 1.39
N THR A 162 4.34 -22.24 1.24
CA THR A 162 4.60 -21.27 2.31
C THR A 162 3.45 -21.28 3.31
N VAL A 163 2.19 -21.33 2.84
CA VAL A 163 1.03 -21.55 3.73
C VAL A 163 1.22 -22.83 4.56
N ASP A 164 1.55 -23.94 3.91
CA ASP A 164 1.76 -25.24 4.56
C ASP A 164 2.90 -25.16 5.60
N ARG A 165 3.98 -24.41 5.33
CA ARG A 165 5.08 -24.22 6.29
C ARG A 165 4.60 -23.55 7.59
N PHE A 166 3.81 -22.48 7.48
CA PHE A 166 3.24 -21.80 8.64
C PHE A 166 2.21 -22.66 9.40
N LEU A 167 1.53 -23.59 8.72
CA LEU A 167 0.54 -24.48 9.34
C LEU A 167 1.17 -25.71 10.00
N LEU A 168 2.22 -26.27 9.40
CA LEU A 168 2.89 -27.49 9.87
C LEU A 168 3.90 -27.22 10.99
N ASP A 169 4.49 -26.03 11.02
CA ASP A 169 5.51 -25.64 12.00
C ASP A 169 5.23 -24.24 12.59
N PRO A 170 4.07 -24.04 13.25
CA PRO A 170 3.61 -22.72 13.64
C PRO A 170 4.56 -22.01 14.60
N ASP A 171 5.22 -22.73 15.51
CA ASP A 171 6.07 -22.14 16.55
C ASP A 171 7.36 -21.54 15.99
N ASN A 172 7.93 -22.12 14.93
CA ASN A 172 9.12 -21.57 14.29
C ASN A 172 8.81 -20.35 13.41
N PHE A 173 7.58 -20.23 12.88
CA PHE A 173 7.19 -19.17 11.95
C PHE A 173 6.36 -18.03 12.58
N ILE A 174 5.92 -18.18 13.84
CA ILE A 174 5.04 -17.19 14.52
C ILE A 174 5.69 -15.82 14.73
N HIS A 175 7.02 -15.71 14.63
CA HIS A 175 7.75 -14.45 14.74
C HIS A 175 8.44 -14.01 13.43
N THR A 176 8.30 -14.80 12.36
CA THR A 176 8.84 -14.43 11.05
C THR A 176 8.05 -13.24 10.47
N PRO A 177 8.70 -12.21 9.88
CA PRO A 177 8.01 -11.12 9.23
C PRO A 177 7.19 -11.61 8.03
N HIS A 178 5.89 -11.79 8.24
CA HIS A 178 4.97 -12.22 7.20
C HIS A 178 3.52 -11.97 7.63
N VAL A 179 2.63 -11.69 6.68
CA VAL A 179 1.19 -11.53 6.98
C VAL A 179 0.58 -12.79 7.62
N PHE A 180 1.06 -13.98 7.23
CA PHE A 180 0.63 -15.25 7.82
C PHE A 180 1.05 -15.38 9.29
N SER A 181 2.17 -14.77 9.71
CA SER A 181 2.56 -14.73 11.12
C SER A 181 1.53 -13.94 11.95
N THR A 182 1.15 -12.75 11.48
CA THR A 182 0.09 -11.95 12.13
C THR A 182 -1.24 -12.70 12.19
N ALA A 183 -1.63 -13.37 11.10
CA ALA A 183 -2.86 -14.16 11.06
C ALA A 183 -2.79 -15.38 12.00
N LEU A 184 -1.64 -16.07 12.06
CA LEU A 184 -1.40 -17.20 12.96
C LEU A 184 -1.47 -16.79 14.43
N GLN A 185 -0.85 -15.66 14.80
CA GLN A 185 -0.92 -15.11 16.15
C GLN A 185 -2.37 -14.80 16.56
N ALA A 186 -3.17 -14.20 15.66
CA ALA A 186 -4.59 -13.99 15.92
C ALA A 186 -5.36 -15.31 16.09
N TYR A 187 -5.13 -16.29 15.23
CA TYR A 187 -5.78 -17.60 15.36
C TYR A 187 -5.43 -18.31 16.68
N LYS A 188 -4.14 -18.34 17.07
CA LYS A 188 -3.68 -18.89 18.35
C LYS A 188 -4.22 -18.11 19.55
N GLY A 189 -4.33 -16.79 19.44
CA GLY A 189 -4.96 -15.93 20.43
C GLY A 189 -6.43 -16.32 20.68
N MET A 190 -7.18 -16.64 19.62
CA MET A 190 -8.54 -17.17 19.75
C MET A 190 -8.58 -18.57 20.37
N CYS A 191 -7.65 -19.46 19.99
CA CYS A 191 -7.57 -20.82 20.53
C CYS A 191 -7.20 -20.85 22.03
N GLY A 192 -6.64 -19.76 22.56
CA GLY A 192 -6.26 -19.66 23.96
C GLY A 192 -4.89 -20.26 24.27
N GLU A 193 -4.05 -20.46 23.25
CA GLU A 193 -2.63 -20.84 23.37
C GLU A 193 -1.75 -19.67 23.85
N SER A 194 -2.24 -18.43 23.74
CA SER A 194 -1.50 -17.23 24.15
C SER A 194 -1.75 -16.87 25.63
N SER A 195 -0.68 -16.48 26.33
CA SER A 195 -0.61 -16.30 27.78
C SER A 195 -1.38 -15.12 28.36
N VAL A 196 -1.97 -14.24 27.52
CA VAL A 196 -2.45 -12.92 27.99
C VAL A 196 -3.98 -12.80 28.03
N ARG A 197 -4.74 -13.42 27.11
CA ARG A 197 -6.22 -13.38 27.09
C ARG A 197 -6.80 -14.59 26.35
N GLN A 198 -7.25 -15.61 27.08
CA GLN A 198 -7.77 -16.86 26.47
C GLN A 198 -9.18 -16.67 25.89
N GLY A 199 -9.44 -17.29 24.72
CA GLY A 199 -10.81 -17.49 24.21
C GLY A 199 -11.57 -16.22 23.80
N VAL A 200 -10.86 -15.11 23.57
CA VAL A 200 -11.48 -13.85 23.14
C VAL A 200 -11.31 -13.62 21.64
N SER A 201 -12.34 -13.00 21.05
CA SER A 201 -12.33 -12.52 19.67
C SER A 201 -11.12 -11.64 19.39
N GLN A 202 -10.50 -11.83 18.22
CA GLN A 202 -9.32 -11.08 17.78
C GLN A 202 -9.68 -10.13 16.63
N SER A 203 -8.89 -9.08 16.45
CA SER A 203 -9.05 -8.12 15.36
C SER A 203 -7.70 -7.85 14.69
N ILE A 204 -7.65 -7.93 13.37
CA ILE A 204 -6.50 -7.52 12.56
C ILE A 204 -6.87 -6.21 11.86
N LEU A 205 -6.16 -5.13 12.18
CA LEU A 205 -6.36 -3.83 11.55
C LEU A 205 -5.34 -3.65 10.42
N ILE A 206 -5.83 -3.49 9.18
CA ILE A 206 -4.99 -3.24 8.00
C ILE A 206 -5.21 -1.80 7.55
N SER A 207 -4.22 -0.95 7.81
CA SER A 207 -4.24 0.48 7.46
C SER A 207 -3.17 0.81 6.42
N GLY A 208 -3.28 2.00 5.81
CA GLY A 208 -2.35 2.49 4.80
C GLY A 208 -3.04 3.37 3.76
N GLU A 209 -2.23 4.09 2.98
CA GLU A 209 -2.73 4.96 1.92
C GLU A 209 -3.43 4.18 0.79
N SER A 210 -4.10 4.90 -0.10
CA SER A 210 -4.70 4.31 -1.29
C SER A 210 -3.61 3.65 -2.16
N GLY A 211 -3.82 2.42 -2.61
CA GLY A 211 -2.80 1.67 -3.37
C GLY A 211 -1.71 0.98 -2.52
N ALA A 212 -1.70 1.14 -1.20
CA ALA A 212 -0.68 0.52 -0.33
C ALA A 212 -0.77 -1.02 -0.21
N GLY A 213 -1.78 -1.68 -0.80
CA GLY A 213 -1.94 -3.14 -0.76
C GLY A 213 -2.92 -3.69 0.30
N LYS A 214 -3.69 -2.82 0.98
CA LYS A 214 -4.65 -3.22 2.03
C LYS A 214 -5.60 -4.36 1.63
N THR A 215 -6.16 -4.27 0.43
CA THR A 215 -7.11 -5.27 -0.08
C THR A 215 -6.44 -6.62 -0.30
N GLU A 216 -5.24 -6.64 -0.90
CA GLU A 216 -4.47 -7.87 -1.12
C GLU A 216 -4.04 -8.51 0.21
N THR A 217 -3.55 -7.71 1.15
CA THR A 217 -3.24 -8.19 2.51
C THR A 217 -4.46 -8.81 3.19
N THR A 218 -5.64 -8.19 3.07
CA THR A 218 -6.89 -8.76 3.61
C THR A 218 -7.21 -10.13 3.00
N LYS A 219 -7.07 -10.28 1.69
CA LYS A 219 -7.31 -11.57 0.99
C LYS A 219 -6.38 -12.66 1.51
N LEU A 220 -5.09 -12.34 1.69
CA LEU A 220 -4.07 -13.27 2.20
C LEU A 220 -4.36 -13.71 3.65
N VAL A 221 -4.73 -12.76 4.52
CA VAL A 221 -5.14 -13.05 5.91
C VAL A 221 -6.33 -14.01 5.92
N MET A 222 -7.37 -13.72 5.13
CA MET A 222 -8.57 -14.56 5.06
C MET A 222 -8.26 -15.97 4.53
N GLN A 223 -7.45 -16.07 3.48
CA GLN A 223 -7.01 -17.35 2.92
C GLN A 223 -6.30 -18.20 3.96
N PHE A 224 -5.36 -17.59 4.70
CA PHE A 224 -4.59 -18.28 5.72
C PHE A 224 -5.46 -18.71 6.91
N LEU A 225 -6.29 -17.81 7.45
CA LEU A 225 -7.19 -18.11 8.56
C LEU A 225 -8.21 -19.21 8.21
N SER A 226 -8.67 -19.26 6.96
CA SER A 226 -9.55 -20.32 6.48
C SER A 226 -8.84 -21.68 6.46
N ALA A 227 -7.55 -21.70 6.14
CA ALA A 227 -6.73 -22.90 6.18
C ALA A 227 -6.48 -23.37 7.63
N CYS A 228 -6.19 -22.45 8.57
CA CYS A 228 -6.09 -22.76 10.00
C CYS A 228 -7.37 -23.41 10.53
N GLY A 229 -8.53 -22.81 10.21
CA GLY A 229 -9.84 -23.29 10.63
C GLY A 229 -10.33 -24.57 9.94
N ARG A 230 -9.47 -25.28 9.20
CA ARG A 230 -9.77 -26.51 8.46
C ARG A 230 -11.10 -26.45 7.69
N ALA A 231 -11.40 -25.28 7.12
CA ALA A 231 -12.60 -25.12 6.32
C ALA A 231 -12.52 -26.11 5.15
N SER A 232 -13.61 -26.84 4.87
CA SER A 232 -13.72 -27.57 3.61
C SER A 232 -13.43 -26.58 2.49
N LYS A 233 -12.54 -26.95 1.57
CA LYS A 233 -12.10 -26.06 0.48
C LYS A 233 -13.32 -25.42 -0.19
N GLY A 234 -13.48 -24.11 -0.02
CA GLY A 234 -14.01 -23.27 -1.09
C GLY A 234 -15.42 -22.73 -0.99
N ASP A 235 -16.12 -22.72 0.16
CA ASP A 235 -17.41 -22.01 0.23
C ASP A 235 -17.30 -20.65 0.93
N ILE A 236 -17.03 -20.59 2.24
CA ILE A 236 -17.09 -19.31 2.99
C ILE A 236 -16.03 -18.29 2.52
N ASN A 237 -14.76 -18.68 2.42
CA ASN A 237 -13.72 -17.76 1.96
C ASN A 237 -13.97 -17.29 0.53
N ARG A 238 -14.39 -18.21 -0.34
CA ARG A 238 -14.72 -17.92 -1.72
C ARG A 238 -15.89 -16.94 -1.81
N GLN A 239 -16.98 -17.17 -1.07
CA GLN A 239 -18.13 -16.27 -1.01
C GLN A 239 -17.75 -14.87 -0.52
N VAL A 240 -16.89 -14.75 0.50
CA VAL A 240 -16.43 -13.43 0.99
C VAL A 240 -15.52 -12.75 -0.03
N LEU A 241 -14.70 -13.50 -0.77
CA LEU A 241 -13.86 -12.96 -1.84
C LEU A 241 -14.69 -12.57 -3.09
N GLU A 242 -15.70 -13.37 -3.45
CA GLU A 242 -16.66 -13.11 -4.53
C GLU A 242 -17.61 -11.95 -4.21
N SER A 243 -17.75 -11.58 -2.93
CA SER A 243 -18.46 -10.36 -2.55
C SER A 243 -17.66 -9.08 -2.88
N ASN A 244 -16.34 -9.16 -3.09
CA ASN A 244 -15.51 -7.97 -3.34
C ASN A 244 -15.90 -7.25 -4.63
N PRO A 245 -16.04 -7.90 -5.80
CA PRO A 245 -16.51 -7.23 -7.02
C PRO A 245 -17.80 -6.42 -6.81
N LEU A 246 -18.76 -6.96 -6.06
CA LEU A 246 -20.00 -6.26 -5.74
C LEU A 246 -19.73 -5.02 -4.86
N LEU A 247 -18.96 -5.17 -3.79
CA LEU A 247 -18.64 -4.06 -2.90
C LEU A 247 -17.78 -2.99 -3.57
N GLU A 248 -16.89 -3.38 -4.47
CA GLU A 248 -16.07 -2.46 -5.26
C GLU A 248 -16.94 -1.69 -6.28
N ALA A 249 -17.87 -2.36 -6.96
CA ALA A 249 -18.78 -1.69 -7.89
C ALA A 249 -19.60 -0.58 -7.20
N PHE A 250 -20.14 -0.85 -6.01
CA PHE A 250 -21.00 0.08 -5.30
C PHE A 250 -20.27 1.04 -4.35
N GLY A 251 -19.02 0.74 -3.97
CA GLY A 251 -18.29 1.43 -2.92
C GLY A 251 -16.95 2.02 -3.34
N ASN A 252 -16.43 1.69 -4.53
CA ASN A 252 -15.20 2.28 -5.06
C ASN A 252 -15.49 3.28 -6.18
N ALA A 253 -14.56 4.23 -6.33
CA ALA A 253 -14.58 5.24 -7.37
C ALA A 253 -13.14 5.59 -7.81
N CYS A 254 -13.01 6.16 -9.00
CA CYS A 254 -11.75 6.78 -9.43
C CYS A 254 -11.60 8.16 -8.76
N THR A 255 -10.44 8.36 -8.13
CA THR A 255 -10.01 9.64 -7.55
C THR A 255 -8.72 10.11 -8.23
N LEU A 256 -8.27 11.34 -7.95
CA LEU A 256 -7.04 11.89 -8.51
C LEU A 256 -5.77 11.06 -8.23
N ARG A 257 -5.81 10.16 -7.24
CA ARG A 257 -4.65 9.36 -6.80
C ARG A 257 -4.81 7.86 -7.02
N ASN A 258 -6.02 7.36 -7.28
CA ASN A 258 -6.29 5.93 -7.42
C ASN A 258 -7.57 5.69 -8.22
N ASP A 259 -7.47 4.91 -9.29
CA ASP A 259 -8.58 4.57 -10.18
C ASP A 259 -9.62 3.63 -9.54
N ASN A 260 -9.26 2.92 -8.48
CA ASN A 260 -10.13 2.02 -7.73
C ASN A 260 -10.06 2.29 -6.22
N SER A 261 -10.32 3.53 -5.82
CA SER A 261 -10.26 3.99 -4.43
C SER A 261 -11.52 3.58 -3.66
N SER A 262 -11.38 2.77 -2.61
CA SER A 262 -12.50 2.46 -1.70
C SER A 262 -12.94 3.68 -0.92
N ARG A 263 -14.23 4.01 -1.00
CA ARG A 263 -14.86 5.17 -0.33
C ARG A 263 -15.77 4.74 0.81
N PHE A 264 -15.47 3.60 1.42
CA PHE A 264 -16.11 3.03 2.60
C PHE A 264 -15.07 2.19 3.36
N GLY A 265 -15.26 2.06 4.67
CA GLY A 265 -14.55 1.08 5.49
C GLY A 265 -15.24 -0.27 5.42
N LYS A 266 -14.47 -1.36 5.40
CA LYS A 266 -14.95 -2.74 5.40
C LYS A 266 -14.45 -3.45 6.64
N PHE A 267 -15.34 -4.07 7.40
CA PHE A 267 -15.03 -4.97 8.50
C PHE A 267 -15.54 -6.36 8.17
N ILE A 268 -14.63 -7.33 8.14
CA ILE A 268 -14.93 -8.72 7.83
C ILE A 268 -14.77 -9.51 9.12
N GLN A 269 -15.88 -9.98 9.66
CA GLN A 269 -15.90 -10.87 10.80
C GLN A 269 -15.88 -12.32 10.29
N LEU A 270 -14.80 -13.05 10.58
CA LEU A 270 -14.75 -14.50 10.41
C LEU A 270 -15.17 -15.16 11.72
N GLN A 271 -16.10 -16.11 11.64
CA GLN A 271 -16.72 -16.76 12.79
C GLN A 271 -16.18 -18.18 12.92
N PHE A 272 -15.54 -18.46 14.05
CA PHE A 272 -14.98 -19.77 14.35
C PHE A 272 -15.70 -20.40 15.53
N ASP A 273 -15.80 -21.72 15.51
CA ASP A 273 -16.48 -22.52 16.52
C ASP A 273 -15.79 -23.89 16.65
N GLY A 274 -15.86 -24.51 17.82
CA GLY A 274 -15.25 -25.80 18.09
C GLY A 274 -14.55 -25.86 19.44
N GLU A 275 -13.79 -26.94 19.63
CA GLU A 275 -13.02 -27.16 20.85
C GLU A 275 -11.77 -26.27 20.90
N LYS A 276 -11.25 -26.07 22.11
CA LYS A 276 -9.98 -25.37 22.36
C LYS A 276 -8.88 -26.00 21.50
N ASP A 277 -8.03 -25.16 20.89
CA ASP A 277 -6.96 -25.55 19.95
C ASP A 277 -7.44 -26.10 18.58
N HIS A 278 -8.75 -26.29 18.38
CA HIS A 278 -9.34 -26.91 17.18
C HIS A 278 -10.54 -26.12 16.62
N LEU A 279 -10.44 -24.80 16.65
CA LEU A 279 -11.47 -23.90 16.13
C LEU A 279 -11.65 -24.06 14.61
N ARG A 280 -12.88 -24.25 14.15
CA ARG A 280 -13.23 -24.38 12.74
C ARG A 280 -13.96 -23.15 12.23
N LEU A 281 -13.67 -22.72 11.01
CA LEU A 281 -14.40 -21.64 10.37
C LEU A 281 -15.84 -22.09 10.09
N LYS A 282 -16.83 -21.39 10.64
CA LYS A 282 -18.27 -21.67 10.48
C LYS A 282 -19.00 -20.67 9.62
N GLY A 283 -18.55 -19.42 9.58
CA GLY A 283 -19.25 -18.37 8.87
C GLY A 283 -18.43 -17.10 8.71
N ALA A 284 -18.99 -16.15 7.99
CA ALA A 284 -18.44 -14.82 7.84
C ALA A 284 -19.56 -13.78 7.76
N ARG A 285 -19.27 -12.57 8.23
CA ARG A 285 -20.15 -11.40 8.15
C ARG A 285 -19.33 -10.21 7.67
N ILE A 286 -19.89 -9.41 6.78
CA ILE A 286 -19.27 -8.17 6.31
C ILE A 286 -20.11 -7.00 6.80
N GLU A 287 -19.47 -6.06 7.48
CA GLU A 287 -20.03 -4.77 7.84
C GLU A 287 -19.30 -3.67 7.10
N THR A 288 -20.05 -2.66 6.66
CA THR A 288 -19.52 -1.50 5.95
C THR A 288 -19.76 -0.24 6.75
N TYR A 289 -18.76 0.64 6.83
CA TYR A 289 -18.86 1.89 7.58
C TYR A 289 -18.42 3.08 6.72
N LEU A 290 -18.88 4.28 7.10
CA LEU A 290 -18.38 5.55 6.55
C LEU A 290 -18.40 5.63 5.01
N LEU A 291 -19.45 5.11 4.37
CA LEU A 291 -19.65 5.31 2.93
C LEU A 291 -19.72 6.81 2.62
N GLU A 292 -18.92 7.27 1.65
CA GLU A 292 -18.89 8.67 1.19
C GLU A 292 -20.14 9.04 0.39
N LYS A 293 -21.29 9.13 1.07
CA LYS A 293 -22.61 9.37 0.45
C LYS A 293 -22.65 10.64 -0.42
N ILE A 294 -21.90 11.67 -0.05
CA ILE A 294 -21.84 12.94 -0.80
C ILE A 294 -21.29 12.77 -2.21
N ARG A 295 -20.49 11.71 -2.48
CA ARG A 295 -19.97 11.40 -3.82
C ARG A 295 -21.08 11.13 -4.84
N VAL A 296 -22.26 10.66 -4.39
CA VAL A 296 -23.38 10.39 -5.29
C VAL A 296 -23.86 11.67 -5.97
N THR A 297 -23.88 12.80 -5.26
CA THR A 297 -24.39 14.07 -5.76
C THR A 297 -23.29 15.02 -6.23
N ASN A 298 -22.09 14.97 -5.63
CA ASN A 298 -20.99 15.90 -5.90
C ASN A 298 -19.66 15.15 -6.10
N GLN A 299 -18.94 15.46 -7.17
CA GLN A 299 -17.59 14.97 -7.44
C GLN A 299 -16.63 16.13 -7.63
N ILE A 300 -15.39 15.97 -7.16
CA ILE A 300 -14.31 16.92 -7.45
C ILE A 300 -13.93 16.81 -8.92
N GLN A 301 -13.50 17.92 -9.53
CA GLN A 301 -13.04 17.92 -10.92
C GLN A 301 -11.92 16.91 -11.15
N GLY A 302 -12.09 16.03 -12.13
CA GLY A 302 -11.16 14.94 -12.45
C GLY A 302 -11.42 13.63 -11.71
N GLU A 303 -12.45 13.57 -10.85
CA GLU A 303 -12.89 12.33 -10.20
C GLU A 303 -14.19 11.79 -10.81
N ARG A 304 -14.45 10.51 -10.56
CA ARG A 304 -15.69 9.82 -10.94
C ARG A 304 -16.63 9.58 -9.75
N ASN A 305 -17.89 9.30 -10.08
CA ASN A 305 -18.85 8.71 -9.16
C ASN A 305 -18.51 7.22 -8.90
N PHE A 306 -19.33 6.49 -8.14
CA PHE A 306 -19.15 5.05 -7.95
C PHE A 306 -19.22 4.27 -9.27
N HIS A 307 -18.39 3.24 -9.40
CA HIS A 307 -18.23 2.46 -10.64
C HIS A 307 -19.55 1.91 -11.18
N ILE A 308 -20.46 1.51 -10.30
CA ILE A 308 -21.76 0.93 -10.67
C ILE A 308 -22.59 1.83 -11.60
N PHE A 309 -22.52 3.15 -11.44
CA PHE A 309 -23.26 4.08 -12.31
C PHE A 309 -22.75 4.03 -13.76
N TYR A 310 -21.44 3.94 -13.94
CA TYR A 310 -20.81 3.82 -15.25
C TYR A 310 -21.08 2.43 -15.86
N GLN A 311 -20.98 1.37 -15.05
CA GLN A 311 -21.29 0.00 -15.48
C GLN A 311 -22.74 -0.15 -15.97
N ILE A 312 -23.72 0.39 -15.23
CA ILE A 312 -25.14 0.36 -15.61
C ILE A 312 -25.37 1.18 -16.89
N CYS A 313 -24.75 2.35 -17.02
CA CYS A 313 -24.90 3.18 -18.23
C CYS A 313 -24.31 2.48 -19.47
N ALA A 314 -23.14 1.85 -19.34
CA ALA A 314 -22.55 1.05 -20.41
C ALA A 314 -23.45 -0.13 -20.80
N ALA A 315 -23.99 -0.84 -19.81
CA ALA A 315 -24.93 -1.94 -20.01
C ALA A 315 -26.20 -1.52 -20.78
N ALA A 316 -26.81 -0.39 -20.38
CA ALA A 316 -28.00 0.16 -21.03
C ALA A 316 -27.74 0.60 -22.48
N ALA A 317 -26.54 1.07 -22.79
CA ALA A 317 -26.16 1.44 -24.16
C ALA A 317 -26.01 0.20 -25.08
N VAL A 318 -25.54 -0.92 -24.54
CA VAL A 318 -25.39 -2.19 -25.29
C VAL A 318 -26.73 -2.88 -25.51
N SER A 319 -27.62 -2.91 -24.51
CA SER A 319 -28.93 -3.59 -24.62
C SER A 319 -29.84 -3.01 -25.71
N ARG A 320 -29.69 -1.73 -26.08
CA ARG A 320 -30.38 -1.13 -27.23
C ARG A 320 -29.98 -1.69 -28.59
N ARG A 321 -28.83 -2.36 -28.69
CA ARG A 321 -28.28 -2.91 -29.95
C ARG A 321 -28.67 -4.36 -30.18
N THR A 322 -29.23 -5.04 -29.17
CA THR A 322 -29.70 -6.43 -29.26
C THR A 322 -31.18 -6.48 -29.62
N VAL A 323 -31.55 -7.43 -30.49
CA VAL A 323 -32.87 -7.55 -31.15
C VAL A 323 -34.05 -7.69 -30.16
N ASP A 324 -33.79 -8.18 -28.93
CA ASP A 324 -34.81 -8.33 -27.87
C ASP A 324 -34.85 -7.17 -26.85
N GLY A 325 -34.07 -6.10 -27.03
CA GLY A 325 -34.23 -4.76 -26.43
C GLY A 325 -34.23 -4.60 -24.90
N CYS A 326 -34.22 -5.68 -24.12
CA CYS A 326 -34.49 -5.65 -22.67
C CYS A 326 -33.57 -6.54 -21.85
N LEU A 327 -32.70 -7.34 -22.47
CA LEU A 327 -31.80 -8.25 -21.76
C LEU A 327 -30.36 -7.74 -21.80
N TYR A 328 -29.76 -7.59 -20.61
CA TYR A 328 -28.33 -7.41 -20.46
C TYR A 328 -27.74 -8.63 -19.75
N SER A 329 -26.85 -9.36 -20.42
CA SER A 329 -26.11 -10.47 -19.83
C SER A 329 -24.87 -9.92 -19.15
N TYR A 330 -24.83 -10.00 -17.82
CA TYR A 330 -23.66 -9.58 -17.05
C TYR A 330 -22.49 -10.53 -17.33
N PRO A 331 -21.29 -10.04 -17.71
CA PRO A 331 -20.12 -10.91 -17.81
C PRO A 331 -19.67 -11.32 -16.40
N GLN A 332 -20.06 -12.52 -15.96
CA GLN A 332 -19.58 -13.06 -14.69
C GLN A 332 -18.15 -13.61 -14.86
N ILE A 333 -17.18 -13.04 -14.14
CA ILE A 333 -15.86 -13.66 -13.94
C ILE A 333 -15.99 -14.63 -12.77
N ILE A 334 -16.37 -15.87 -13.04
CA ILE A 334 -16.07 -16.98 -12.14
C ILE A 334 -15.81 -18.21 -13.01
N ASN A 335 -14.58 -18.72 -13.01
CA ASN A 335 -14.26 -20.01 -13.61
C ASN A 335 -15.07 -21.11 -12.91
N ALA A 336 -16.10 -21.63 -13.59
CA ALA A 336 -16.64 -22.97 -13.42
C ALA A 336 -17.56 -23.25 -14.61
N GLU A 337 -17.29 -24.35 -15.33
CA GLU A 337 -18.25 -24.90 -16.28
C GLU A 337 -19.61 -25.04 -15.60
N GLY A 338 -20.67 -24.48 -16.20
CA GLY A 338 -22.05 -24.66 -15.76
C GLY A 338 -22.73 -23.48 -15.05
N VAL A 339 -22.10 -22.30 -14.92
CA VAL A 339 -22.80 -21.11 -14.41
C VAL A 339 -23.65 -20.47 -15.53
N LYS A 340 -24.98 -20.45 -15.38
CA LYS A 340 -25.86 -19.67 -16.25
C LYS A 340 -25.63 -18.18 -16.01
N GLY A 341 -25.32 -17.43 -17.08
CA GLY A 341 -25.17 -15.98 -17.01
C GLY A 341 -26.41 -15.33 -16.38
N MET A 342 -26.18 -14.35 -15.52
CA MET A 342 -27.28 -13.58 -14.93
C MET A 342 -27.78 -12.58 -15.97
N GLU A 343 -29.00 -12.82 -16.42
CA GLU A 343 -29.75 -11.93 -17.30
C GLU A 343 -30.49 -10.90 -16.45
N ILE A 344 -30.24 -9.62 -16.70
CA ILE A 344 -30.98 -8.52 -16.07
C ILE A 344 -32.00 -8.01 -17.07
N GLU A 345 -33.28 -8.12 -16.72
CA GLU A 345 -34.36 -7.51 -17.47
C GLU A 345 -34.38 -6.00 -17.16
N LEU A 346 -34.02 -5.18 -18.15
CA LEU A 346 -33.96 -3.72 -18.03
C LEU A 346 -35.33 -3.05 -18.27
N LYS A 347 -36.41 -3.83 -18.31
CA LYS A 347 -37.77 -3.36 -18.57
C LYS A 347 -38.24 -2.45 -17.44
N GLY A 348 -38.48 -1.18 -17.77
CA GLY A 348 -38.93 -0.16 -16.81
C GLY A 348 -37.84 0.82 -16.33
N LEU A 349 -36.59 0.65 -16.75
CA LEU A 349 -35.56 1.67 -16.55
C LEU A 349 -35.76 2.83 -17.55
N ALA A 350 -35.68 4.06 -17.05
CA ALA A 350 -35.73 5.25 -17.90
C ALA A 350 -34.50 5.31 -18.85
N ASP A 351 -34.58 6.14 -19.88
CA ASP A 351 -33.48 6.30 -20.83
C ASP A 351 -32.17 6.67 -20.13
N HIS A 352 -31.02 6.15 -20.60
CA HIS A 352 -29.69 6.49 -20.07
C HIS A 352 -29.44 8.01 -20.00
N SER A 353 -30.07 8.80 -20.89
CA SER A 353 -30.00 10.26 -20.87
C SER A 353 -30.54 10.84 -19.56
N CYS A 354 -31.53 10.20 -18.93
CA CYS A 354 -32.08 10.57 -17.63
C CYS A 354 -31.10 10.35 -16.47
N PHE A 355 -30.09 9.50 -16.65
CA PHE A 355 -29.08 9.15 -15.62
C PHE A 355 -27.69 9.69 -15.93
N SER A 356 -27.51 10.36 -17.07
CA SER A 356 -26.23 10.96 -17.49
C SER A 356 -25.64 11.93 -16.46
N TYR A 357 -26.47 12.51 -15.59
CA TYR A 357 -26.00 13.35 -14.49
C TYR A 357 -25.19 12.57 -13.43
N LEU A 358 -25.47 11.27 -13.25
CA LEU A 358 -24.77 10.38 -12.30
C LEU A 358 -23.39 9.96 -12.83
N THR A 359 -23.21 10.00 -14.15
CA THR A 359 -21.96 9.71 -14.85
C THR A 359 -21.26 10.97 -15.32
N ARG A 360 -21.60 12.15 -14.77
CA ARG A 360 -20.91 13.42 -15.07
C ARG A 360 -19.42 13.24 -14.83
N ASP A 361 -18.72 12.98 -15.92
CA ASP A 361 -17.28 12.96 -15.95
C ASP A 361 -16.83 14.41 -15.90
N THR A 362 -16.24 14.80 -14.78
CA THR A 362 -15.64 16.12 -14.66
C THR A 362 -14.23 16.13 -15.25
N ALA A 363 -13.72 14.97 -15.71
CA ALA A 363 -12.49 14.87 -16.46
C ALA A 363 -12.71 15.34 -17.90
N VAL A 364 -11.88 16.29 -18.34
CA VAL A 364 -11.84 16.81 -19.72
C VAL A 364 -11.26 15.78 -20.70
N HIS A 365 -10.79 14.63 -20.22
CA HIS A 365 -10.33 13.55 -21.07
C HIS A 365 -11.50 12.64 -21.43
N LYS A 366 -12.05 12.83 -22.64
CA LYS A 366 -12.73 11.73 -23.34
C LYS A 366 -11.78 10.54 -23.35
N LEU A 367 -12.06 9.53 -22.53
CA LEU A 367 -11.35 8.26 -22.58
C LEU A 367 -11.61 7.64 -23.96
N SER A 368 -10.53 7.44 -24.72
CA SER A 368 -10.55 6.65 -25.94
C SER A 368 -10.98 5.23 -25.62
N HIS A 369 -11.79 4.65 -26.52
CA HIS A 369 -12.20 3.25 -26.49
C HIS A 369 -11.05 2.34 -26.05
N GLY A 370 -11.16 1.71 -24.88
CA GLY A 370 -10.21 0.69 -24.44
C GLY A 370 -10.07 0.52 -22.92
N LEU A 371 -10.16 1.57 -22.11
CA LEU A 371 -9.76 1.46 -20.69
C LEU A 371 -10.87 1.02 -19.70
N ASP A 372 -12.15 1.04 -20.09
CA ASP A 372 -13.27 0.75 -19.18
C ASP A 372 -13.75 -0.72 -19.21
N LEU A 373 -13.12 -1.58 -20.03
CA LEU A 373 -13.35 -3.03 -20.07
C LEU A 373 -12.06 -3.84 -19.98
N GLU A 374 -10.91 -3.29 -20.42
CA GLU A 374 -9.67 -4.07 -20.51
C GLU A 374 -9.05 -4.49 -19.17
N GLY A 375 -9.33 -3.82 -18.04
CA GLY A 375 -8.90 -4.35 -16.73
C GLY A 375 -9.62 -5.67 -16.36
N PHE A 376 -10.86 -5.82 -16.84
CA PHE A 376 -11.69 -7.00 -16.67
C PHE A 376 -11.43 -8.03 -17.79
N GLU A 377 -11.07 -7.58 -18.99
CA GLU A 377 -10.82 -8.41 -20.18
C GLU A 377 -9.35 -8.80 -20.42
N ARG A 378 -8.33 -8.13 -19.86
CA ARG A 378 -6.91 -8.50 -20.08
C ARG A 378 -6.50 -9.79 -19.37
N ASN A 379 -7.25 -10.24 -18.36
CA ASN A 379 -7.07 -11.59 -17.80
C ASN A 379 -7.59 -12.71 -18.72
N LYS A 380 -8.08 -12.38 -19.92
CA LYS A 380 -8.66 -13.31 -20.88
C LYS A 380 -7.66 -13.79 -21.94
N ALA A 381 -6.48 -13.16 -22.07
CA ALA A 381 -5.57 -13.39 -23.20
C ALA A 381 -4.33 -14.28 -22.93
N HIS A 382 -4.09 -14.77 -21.70
CA HIS A 382 -2.94 -15.65 -21.38
C HIS A 382 -3.34 -16.94 -20.65
N CYS A 383 -4.43 -17.57 -21.09
CA CYS A 383 -4.77 -18.94 -20.73
C CYS A 383 -4.75 -19.80 -21.99
N ASP A 384 -3.55 -20.18 -22.45
CA ASP A 384 -3.42 -21.36 -23.31
C ASP A 384 -3.78 -22.61 -22.48
N PRO A 385 -4.62 -23.53 -23.00
CA PRO A 385 -4.88 -24.82 -22.37
C PRO A 385 -3.71 -25.80 -22.59
N PRO A 386 -3.65 -26.92 -21.85
CA PRO A 386 -2.43 -27.71 -21.69
C PRO A 386 -2.07 -28.43 -22.99
N VAL A 387 -0.82 -28.32 -23.41
CA VAL A 387 -0.24 -29.32 -24.32
C VAL A 387 0.20 -30.49 -23.47
N VAL A 388 -0.42 -31.63 -23.77
CA VAL A 388 -0.03 -32.97 -23.37
C VAL A 388 1.44 -33.23 -23.73
N LEU A 389 2.31 -33.26 -22.72
CA LEU A 389 3.32 -34.30 -22.41
C LEU A 389 4.11 -33.90 -21.16
#